data_AF-A0A2A5HN60-F1
#
_entry.id   AF-A0A2A5HN60-F1
#
_cell.length_a   1.000
_cell.length_b   1.000
_cell.length_c   1.000
_cell.angle_alpha   90.00
_cell.angle_beta   90.00
_cell.angle_gamma   90.00
#
_symmetry.space_group_name_H-M   'P 1'
#
loop_
_entity.id
_entity.type
_entity.pdbx_description
1 polymer ?
#
loop_
_entity_poly.entity_id
_entity_poly.type
_entity_poly.pdbx_seq_one_letter_code
_entity_poly.pdbx_strand_id
1 'polypeptide(L)'
;MLVLNKMKYYLLVIAIMLSNFLIAQDYIVINGDDTVYCKIESVGAQKIFFSIPTDSVPYNSSLLLSQVNSYYFNHSFEQQDTVITVKKIKKERVKIARKSAPLFRFSASYGLGYFDYQNTKENAYSKELKSGYNATFEAHYFPEGFNYGLGIKASNFTSKHQVDNMSIVDEVGNTLIGQLRDDITMNYLAGSFVLRWLQKDFTSGVYIDFSFGKTFYINNNITLTEKFKTEANGYAFNVAAGYDYKLWRNLAIGLNVAYNRTYINEMEINGETFKIDKEYKESQISRYHFVLGIRYLFK
;
A
#
# COMPACT_ATOMS: atom_id res chain seq x y z
N MET A 1 -23.36 14.39 -10.37
CA MET A 1 -23.36 13.51 -11.57
C MET A 1 -21.96 13.26 -12.16
N LEU A 2 -21.01 14.20 -12.07
CA LEU A 2 -19.63 14.04 -12.59
C LEU A 2 -18.72 13.07 -11.80
N VAL A 3 -18.90 12.94 -10.48
CA VAL A 3 -18.07 12.06 -9.61
C VAL A 3 -18.33 10.57 -9.89
N LEU A 4 -19.59 10.21 -10.18
CA LEU A 4 -19.99 8.84 -10.47
C LEU A 4 -19.32 8.27 -11.73
N ASN A 5 -18.99 9.14 -12.69
CA ASN A 5 -18.34 8.73 -13.95
C ASN A 5 -16.83 8.46 -13.77
N LYS A 6 -16.15 9.18 -12.87
CA LYS A 6 -14.72 8.95 -12.58
C LYS A 6 -14.52 7.65 -11.80
N MET A 7 -15.42 7.33 -10.87
CA MET A 7 -15.37 6.08 -10.08
C MET A 7 -15.53 4.83 -10.96
N LYS A 8 -16.38 4.90 -12.01
CA LYS A 8 -16.52 3.82 -13.00
C LYS A 8 -15.24 3.61 -13.81
N TYR A 9 -14.52 4.68 -14.16
CA TYR A 9 -13.26 4.58 -14.89
C TYR A 9 -12.16 3.94 -14.05
N TYR A 10 -12.05 4.29 -12.76
CA TYR A 10 -11.11 3.64 -11.85
C TYR A 10 -11.45 2.17 -11.60
N LEU A 11 -12.73 1.81 -11.45
CA LEU A 11 -13.17 0.43 -11.36
C LEU A 11 -12.86 -0.38 -12.64
N LEU A 12 -13.02 0.23 -13.81
CA LEU A 12 -12.66 -0.39 -15.10
C LEU A 12 -11.14 -0.64 -15.20
N VAL A 13 -10.31 0.34 -14.84
CA VAL A 13 -8.85 0.18 -14.87
C VAL A 13 -8.39 -0.87 -13.86
N ILE A 14 -8.97 -0.89 -12.66
CA ILE A 14 -8.72 -1.93 -11.64
C ILE A 14 -9.17 -3.30 -12.17
N ALA A 15 -10.34 -3.41 -12.82
CA ALA A 15 -10.83 -4.65 -13.41
C ALA A 15 -9.92 -5.15 -14.55
N ILE A 16 -9.39 -4.27 -15.40
CA ILE A 16 -8.44 -4.61 -16.47
C ILE A 16 -7.08 -5.02 -15.90
N MET A 17 -6.61 -4.37 -14.82
CA MET A 17 -5.39 -4.80 -14.13
C MET A 17 -5.58 -6.16 -13.45
N LEU A 18 -6.76 -6.40 -12.84
CA LEU A 18 -7.10 -7.67 -12.19
C LEU A 18 -7.35 -8.81 -13.19
N SER A 19 -7.83 -8.53 -14.40
CA SER A 19 -8.09 -9.56 -15.42
C SER A 19 -6.81 -10.22 -15.95
N ASN A 20 -5.67 -9.54 -15.88
CA ASN A 20 -4.38 -10.12 -16.24
C ASN A 20 -3.88 -11.17 -15.22
N PHE A 21 -4.52 -11.29 -14.05
CA PHE A 21 -4.19 -12.31 -13.05
C PHE A 21 -4.98 -13.62 -13.22
N LEU A 22 -5.95 -13.68 -14.15
CA LEU A 22 -6.86 -14.83 -14.31
C LEU A 22 -6.38 -15.91 -15.29
N ILE A 23 -5.18 -15.79 -15.88
CA ILE A 23 -4.68 -16.74 -16.91
C ILE A 23 -3.39 -17.43 -16.44
N ALA A 24 -3.34 -17.83 -15.18
CA ALA A 24 -2.20 -18.57 -14.67
C ALA A 24 -2.70 -19.89 -14.10
N GLN A 25 -2.49 -20.95 -14.89
CA GLN A 25 -2.81 -22.32 -14.54
C GLN A 25 -1.50 -23.08 -14.29
N ASP A 26 -1.50 -23.97 -13.30
CA ASP A 26 -0.35 -24.82 -13.04
C ASP A 26 -0.34 -25.97 -14.06
N TYR A 27 0.83 -26.52 -14.34
CA TYR A 27 0.91 -27.76 -15.11
C TYR A 27 2.09 -28.63 -14.68
N ILE A 28 1.94 -29.92 -14.92
CA ILE A 28 2.92 -30.97 -14.62
C ILE A 28 3.28 -31.64 -15.94
N VAL A 29 4.56 -31.67 -16.27
CA VAL A 29 5.11 -32.44 -17.41
C VAL A 29 5.55 -33.80 -16.88
N ILE A 30 4.98 -34.85 -17.44
CA ILE A 30 5.25 -36.25 -17.08
C ILE A 30 6.41 -36.76 -17.95
N ASN A 31 7.15 -37.76 -17.45
CA ASN A 31 8.14 -38.47 -18.26
C ASN A 31 7.46 -39.10 -19.48
N GLY A 32 7.80 -38.64 -20.69
CA GLY A 32 7.14 -39.02 -21.94
C GLY A 32 6.48 -37.86 -22.71
N ASP A 33 6.72 -36.61 -22.29
CA ASP A 33 6.26 -35.36 -22.91
C ASP A 33 4.74 -35.05 -22.80
N ASP A 34 4.00 -35.83 -22.02
CA ASP A 34 2.61 -35.50 -21.67
C ASP A 34 2.53 -34.40 -20.61
N THR A 35 1.59 -33.47 -20.78
CA THR A 35 1.37 -32.33 -19.87
C THR A 35 -0.01 -32.38 -19.23
N VAL A 36 -0.07 -32.33 -17.91
CA VAL A 36 -1.30 -32.27 -17.12
C VAL A 36 -1.52 -30.85 -16.62
N TYR A 37 -2.58 -30.20 -17.10
CA TYR A 37 -3.02 -28.90 -16.59
C TYR A 37 -3.84 -29.08 -15.32
N CYS A 38 -3.42 -28.45 -14.23
CA CYS A 38 -4.01 -28.66 -12.91
C CYS A 38 -3.80 -27.45 -12.01
N LYS A 39 -4.24 -27.56 -10.75
CA LYS A 39 -3.85 -26.70 -9.64
C LYS A 39 -3.01 -27.55 -8.69
N ILE A 40 -1.75 -27.20 -8.50
CA ILE A 40 -0.86 -27.93 -7.60
C ILE A 40 -1.17 -27.51 -6.16
N GLU A 41 -1.57 -28.46 -5.32
CA GLU A 41 -1.98 -28.20 -3.94
C GLU A 41 -0.78 -28.29 -2.98
N SER A 42 0.09 -29.28 -3.18
CA SER A 42 1.32 -29.42 -2.40
C SER A 42 2.33 -30.34 -3.09
N VAL A 43 3.61 -30.14 -2.80
CA VAL A 43 4.72 -31.00 -3.26
C VAL A 43 5.38 -31.62 -2.05
N GLY A 44 5.17 -32.93 -1.86
CA GLY A 44 5.79 -33.71 -0.79
C GLY A 44 7.18 -34.24 -1.18
N ALA A 45 7.76 -35.07 -0.30
CA ALA A 45 9.09 -35.64 -0.55
C ALA A 45 9.11 -36.68 -1.68
N GLN A 46 7.98 -37.34 -1.95
CA GLN A 46 7.87 -38.44 -2.93
C GLN A 46 6.73 -38.25 -3.94
N LYS A 47 5.77 -37.38 -3.64
CA LYS A 47 4.54 -37.19 -4.42
C LYS A 47 4.22 -35.71 -4.60
N ILE A 48 3.59 -35.38 -5.72
CA ILE A 48 2.92 -34.11 -5.95
C ILE A 48 1.40 -34.34 -5.87
N PHE A 49 0.69 -33.45 -5.17
CA PHE A 49 -0.77 -33.47 -5.05
C PHE A 49 -1.35 -32.31 -5.83
N PHE A 50 -2.36 -32.58 -6.64
CA PHE A 50 -2.95 -31.58 -7.52
C PHE A 50 -4.44 -31.85 -7.77
N SER A 51 -5.19 -30.80 -8.11
CA SER A 51 -6.57 -30.88 -8.52
C SER A 51 -6.73 -30.52 -10.00
N ILE A 52 -7.45 -31.34 -10.75
CA ILE A 52 -7.84 -31.05 -12.13
C ILE A 52 -9.21 -30.36 -12.09
N PRO A 53 -9.35 -29.15 -12.65
CA PRO A 53 -10.65 -28.51 -12.75
C PRO A 53 -11.54 -29.31 -13.71
N THR A 54 -12.71 -29.73 -13.21
CA THR A 54 -13.77 -30.38 -13.98
C THR A 54 -15.09 -29.64 -13.74
N ASP A 55 -16.01 -29.68 -14.71
CA ASP A 55 -17.20 -28.80 -14.79
C ASP A 55 -18.15 -28.82 -13.58
N SER A 56 -18.01 -29.78 -12.67
CA SER A 56 -18.92 -29.96 -11.53
C SER A 56 -18.21 -30.03 -10.17
N VAL A 57 -17.08 -30.73 -10.06
CA VAL A 57 -16.28 -30.86 -8.82
C VAL A 57 -14.82 -31.03 -9.21
N PRO A 58 -13.84 -30.34 -8.59
CA PRO A 58 -12.42 -30.55 -8.86
C PRO A 58 -12.00 -32.00 -8.53
N TYR A 59 -11.31 -32.64 -9.46
CA TYR A 59 -10.79 -34.00 -9.30
C TYR A 59 -9.39 -33.96 -8.68
N ASN A 60 -9.26 -34.43 -7.44
CA ASN A 60 -7.98 -34.46 -6.73
C ASN A 60 -7.20 -35.72 -7.07
N SER A 61 -5.92 -35.57 -7.38
CA SER A 61 -5.02 -36.65 -7.76
C SER A 61 -3.61 -36.45 -7.21
N SER A 62 -2.77 -37.48 -7.37
CA SER A 62 -1.35 -37.41 -7.00
C SER A 62 -0.48 -38.18 -7.98
N LEU A 63 0.72 -37.65 -8.23
CA LEU A 63 1.75 -38.30 -9.05
C LEU A 63 3.01 -38.54 -8.22
N LEU A 64 3.72 -39.64 -8.48
CA LEU A 64 5.05 -39.85 -7.91
C LEU A 64 6.02 -38.88 -8.57
N LEU A 65 6.90 -38.26 -7.79
CA LEU A 65 7.93 -37.35 -8.32
C LEU A 65 8.88 -38.05 -9.30
N SER A 66 9.03 -39.38 -9.21
CA SER A 66 9.79 -40.17 -10.19
C SER A 66 9.16 -40.19 -11.58
N GLN A 67 7.86 -39.88 -11.70
CA GLN A 67 7.11 -39.82 -12.95
C GLN A 67 7.02 -38.39 -13.50
N VAL A 68 7.42 -37.39 -12.71
CA VAL A 68 7.33 -35.98 -13.08
C VAL A 68 8.68 -35.54 -13.64
N ASN A 69 8.68 -35.10 -14.89
CA ASN A 69 9.84 -34.48 -15.53
C ASN A 69 10.05 -33.06 -14.99
N SER A 70 8.97 -32.26 -14.97
CA SER A 70 8.96 -30.89 -14.45
C SER A 70 7.56 -30.47 -14.03
N TYR A 71 7.43 -29.47 -13.16
CA TYR A 71 6.15 -28.88 -12.78
C TYR A 71 6.29 -27.36 -12.63
N TYR A 72 5.23 -26.63 -12.93
CA TYR A 72 5.24 -25.18 -13.01
C TYR A 72 4.02 -24.59 -12.31
N PHE A 73 4.28 -23.62 -11.44
CA PHE A 73 3.24 -22.82 -10.81
C PHE A 73 2.98 -21.56 -11.63
N ASN A 74 1.71 -21.23 -11.83
CA ASN A 74 1.25 -19.93 -12.30
C ASN A 74 1.92 -19.50 -13.63
N HIS A 75 1.96 -20.39 -14.63
CA HIS A 75 2.62 -20.06 -15.90
C HIS A 75 1.66 -19.31 -16.84
N SER A 76 1.95 -18.04 -17.08
CA SER A 76 1.45 -17.31 -18.23
C SER A 76 2.17 -17.80 -19.49
N PHE A 77 1.43 -18.28 -20.48
CA PHE A 77 1.98 -18.72 -21.77
C PHE A 77 2.68 -17.53 -22.45
N GLU A 78 4.01 -17.60 -22.49
CA GLU A 78 4.81 -16.85 -23.47
C GLU A 78 5.57 -17.90 -24.28
N GLN A 79 5.24 -17.91 -25.56
CA GLN A 79 5.62 -18.88 -26.57
C GLN A 79 7.11 -18.69 -26.96
N GLN A 80 7.91 -19.76 -26.90
CA GLN A 80 9.01 -19.96 -27.84
C GLN A 80 9.38 -21.44 -27.93
N ASP A 81 8.99 -22.05 -29.05
CA ASP A 81 9.50 -23.32 -29.52
C ASP A 81 11.02 -23.22 -29.72
N THR A 82 11.78 -23.81 -28.80
CA THR A 82 13.12 -24.30 -29.11
C THR A 82 13.26 -25.68 -28.51
N VAL A 83 13.10 -26.70 -29.36
CA VAL A 83 13.46 -28.07 -29.06
C VAL A 83 14.98 -28.11 -28.87
N ILE A 84 15.44 -28.00 -27.62
CA ILE A 84 16.85 -28.22 -27.28
C ILE A 84 17.03 -29.72 -27.05
N THR A 85 17.66 -30.40 -28.00
CA THR A 85 18.16 -31.76 -27.80
C THR A 85 19.23 -31.77 -26.71
N VAL A 86 18.91 -32.29 -25.52
CA VAL A 86 19.87 -32.36 -24.42
C VAL A 86 20.82 -33.54 -24.60
N LYS A 87 22.06 -33.25 -25.00
CA LYS A 87 23.22 -34.17 -24.82
C LYS A 87 23.37 -34.46 -23.32
N LYS A 88 23.49 -35.75 -22.95
CA LYS A 88 23.72 -36.26 -21.58
C LYS A 88 24.59 -35.32 -20.74
N ILE A 89 23.98 -34.64 -19.77
CA ILE A 89 24.69 -33.78 -18.81
C ILE A 89 25.15 -34.64 -17.63
N LYS A 90 26.45 -34.58 -17.35
CA LYS A 90 27.14 -35.14 -16.18
C LYS A 90 26.44 -34.63 -14.92
N LYS A 91 26.13 -35.50 -13.94
CA LYS A 91 25.49 -35.13 -12.65
C LYS A 91 26.36 -34.16 -11.85
N GLU A 92 26.34 -32.88 -12.19
CA GLU A 92 26.63 -31.82 -11.22
C GLU A 92 25.43 -31.71 -10.29
N ARG A 93 25.69 -31.77 -8.99
CA ARG A 93 24.67 -31.50 -7.97
C ARG A 93 24.30 -30.02 -8.08
N VAL A 94 23.27 -29.73 -8.87
CA VAL A 94 22.61 -28.43 -8.85
C VAL A 94 22.11 -28.22 -7.43
N LYS A 95 22.78 -27.36 -6.65
CA LYS A 95 22.22 -26.82 -5.41
C LYS A 95 21.03 -25.98 -5.81
N ILE A 96 19.84 -26.59 -5.86
CA ILE A 96 18.59 -25.87 -6.01
C ILE A 96 18.42 -25.06 -4.72
N ALA A 97 18.91 -23.82 -4.72
CA ALA A 97 18.59 -22.87 -3.68
C ALA A 97 17.08 -22.62 -3.79
N ARG A 98 16.28 -23.27 -2.94
CA ARG A 98 14.86 -22.97 -2.80
C ARG A 98 14.75 -21.51 -2.36
N LYS A 99 14.49 -20.65 -3.34
CA LYS A 99 14.21 -19.24 -3.09
C LYS A 99 12.82 -19.21 -2.46
N SER A 100 12.77 -18.95 -1.15
CA SER A 100 11.49 -18.71 -0.47
C SER A 100 11.29 -17.22 -0.23
N ALA A 101 10.02 -16.84 -0.09
CA ALA A 101 9.62 -15.46 0.07
C ALA A 101 10.31 -14.83 1.31
N PRO A 102 10.66 -13.54 1.26
CA PRO A 102 11.23 -12.83 2.40
C PRO A 102 10.23 -12.78 3.55
N LEU A 103 10.73 -12.96 4.77
CA LEU A 103 9.93 -12.93 6.00
C LEU A 103 9.78 -11.51 6.52
N PHE A 104 10.75 -10.64 6.28
CA PHE A 104 10.74 -9.27 6.77
C PHE A 104 10.78 -8.27 5.61
N ARG A 105 10.05 -7.17 5.76
CA ARG A 105 10.06 -6.02 4.85
C ARG A 105 10.19 -4.73 5.66
N PHE A 106 11.23 -3.97 5.37
CA PHE A 106 11.34 -2.57 5.82
C PHE A 106 11.07 -1.63 4.67
N SER A 107 10.39 -0.53 4.96
CA SER A 107 9.96 0.47 3.99
C SER A 107 10.31 1.86 4.51
N ALA A 108 10.91 2.68 3.66
CA ALA A 108 11.07 4.12 3.90
C ALA A 108 10.59 4.84 2.63
N SER A 109 9.61 5.72 2.76
CA SER A 109 8.97 6.41 1.63
C SER A 109 8.79 7.88 1.91
N TYR A 110 8.84 8.68 0.85
CA TYR A 110 8.58 10.11 0.88
C TYR A 110 7.75 10.54 -0.32
N GLY A 111 6.90 11.54 -0.16
CA GLY A 111 6.14 12.07 -1.28
C GLY A 111 5.12 13.11 -0.86
N LEU A 112 4.05 13.22 -1.64
CA LEU A 112 3.06 14.28 -1.51
C LEU A 112 1.82 13.76 -0.77
N GLY A 113 1.23 14.61 0.06
CA GLY A 113 -0.08 14.40 0.66
C GLY A 113 -1.04 15.51 0.28
N TYR A 114 -2.32 15.19 0.16
CA TYR A 114 -3.38 16.12 -0.20
C TYR A 114 -4.60 15.90 0.71
N PHE A 115 -5.06 16.95 1.39
CA PHE A 115 -6.26 16.91 2.22
C PHE A 115 -7.52 16.80 1.35
N ASP A 116 -8.31 15.78 1.62
CA ASP A 116 -9.65 15.58 1.08
C ASP A 116 -10.66 16.34 1.94
N TYR A 117 -10.70 17.66 1.77
CA TYR A 117 -11.64 18.54 2.46
C TYR A 117 -12.74 18.98 1.49
N GLN A 118 -13.98 18.54 1.77
CA GLN A 118 -15.18 19.01 1.08
C GLN A 118 -15.72 20.24 1.79
N ASN A 119 -15.35 21.43 1.33
CA ASN A 119 -16.01 22.65 1.77
C ASN A 119 -16.37 23.49 0.55
N THR A 120 -17.59 24.02 0.55
CA THR A 120 -18.27 24.62 -0.62
C THR A 120 -17.80 26.02 -0.95
N LYS A 121 -16.93 26.63 -0.13
CA LYS A 121 -16.27 27.92 -0.37
C LYS A 121 -14.76 27.79 -0.18
N GLU A 122 -14.11 27.17 -1.17
CA GLU A 122 -12.66 27.01 -1.22
C GLU A 122 -12.03 28.34 -1.67
N ASN A 123 -11.26 29.01 -0.79
CA ASN A 123 -10.46 30.18 -1.15
C ASN A 123 -9.02 29.76 -1.53
N ALA A 124 -8.27 30.64 -2.22
CA ALA A 124 -6.92 30.32 -2.70
C ALA A 124 -5.98 29.85 -1.58
N TYR A 125 -6.08 30.46 -0.39
CA TYR A 125 -5.33 30.07 0.81
C TYR A 125 -5.61 28.61 1.24
N SER A 126 -6.88 28.24 1.35
CA SER A 126 -7.29 26.89 1.73
C SER A 126 -6.85 25.84 0.72
N LYS A 127 -6.67 26.20 -0.56
CA LYS A 127 -6.24 25.28 -1.61
C LYS A 127 -4.76 24.95 -1.52
N GLU A 128 -3.90 25.90 -1.17
CA GLU A 128 -2.47 25.67 -1.04
C GLU A 128 -2.15 24.88 0.24
N LEU A 129 -2.85 25.19 1.33
CA LEU A 129 -2.72 24.45 2.60
C LEU A 129 -3.12 22.96 2.47
N LYS A 130 -3.91 22.60 1.45
CA LYS A 130 -4.32 21.21 1.20
C LYS A 130 -3.15 20.29 0.85
N SER A 131 -2.07 20.81 0.29
CA SER A 131 -0.93 19.98 -0.12
C SER A 131 0.20 20.02 0.89
N GLY A 132 0.92 18.91 1.02
CA GLY A 132 2.06 18.82 1.92
C GLY A 132 2.96 17.64 1.58
N TYR A 133 3.96 17.42 2.41
CA TYR A 133 4.90 16.31 2.27
C TYR A 133 4.62 15.23 3.31
N ASN A 134 4.78 13.97 2.92
CA ASN A 134 4.59 12.83 3.80
C ASN A 134 5.81 11.89 3.77
N ALA A 135 6.40 11.64 4.93
CA ALA A 135 7.37 10.59 5.16
C ALA A 135 6.72 9.40 5.86
N THR A 136 6.99 8.18 5.40
CA THR A 136 6.45 6.94 5.99
C THR A 136 7.55 5.91 6.20
N PHE A 137 7.57 5.29 7.37
CA PHE A 137 8.37 4.13 7.72
C PHE A 137 7.47 2.95 8.08
N GLU A 138 7.78 1.78 7.54
CA GLU A 138 7.00 0.56 7.81
C GLU A 138 7.93 -0.62 8.05
N ALA A 139 7.51 -1.50 8.95
CA ALA A 139 8.20 -2.76 9.24
C ALA A 139 7.15 -3.86 9.32
N HIS A 140 7.29 -4.90 8.50
CA HIS A 140 6.35 -6.01 8.41
C HIS A 140 7.03 -7.36 8.51
N TYR A 141 6.36 -8.29 9.18
CA TYR A 141 6.68 -9.71 9.25
C TYR A 141 5.63 -10.53 8.51
N PHE A 142 6.08 -11.42 7.63
CA PHE A 142 5.29 -12.31 6.79
C PHE A 142 5.63 -13.75 7.16
N PRO A 143 4.70 -14.50 7.77
CA PRO A 143 4.89 -15.92 8.05
C PRO A 143 5.20 -16.72 6.78
N GLU A 144 6.06 -17.73 6.90
CA GLU A 144 6.46 -18.55 5.76
C GLU A 144 5.25 -19.26 5.14
N GLY A 145 5.14 -19.19 3.81
CA GLY A 145 4.01 -19.76 3.06
C GLY A 145 2.76 -18.88 3.02
N PHE A 146 2.74 -17.72 3.69
CA PHE A 146 1.62 -16.81 3.69
C PHE A 146 1.87 -15.54 2.87
N ASN A 147 0.80 -15.08 2.22
CA ASN A 147 0.75 -13.84 1.45
C ASN A 147 0.27 -12.64 2.28
N TYR A 148 0.17 -12.80 3.61
CA TYR A 148 -0.16 -11.72 4.52
C TYR A 148 0.96 -11.50 5.54
N GLY A 149 1.01 -10.28 6.09
CA GLY A 149 1.97 -9.90 7.10
C GLY A 149 1.38 -8.93 8.11
N LEU A 150 2.01 -8.88 9.28
CA LEU A 150 1.67 -7.96 10.37
C LEU A 150 2.87 -7.06 10.63
N GLY A 151 2.61 -5.83 11.06
CA GLY A 151 3.68 -4.87 11.22
C GLY A 151 3.29 -3.60 11.94
N ILE A 152 4.20 -2.63 11.86
CA ILE A 152 4.04 -1.30 12.38
C ILE A 152 4.24 -0.27 11.27
N LYS A 153 3.52 0.84 11.37
CA LYS A 153 3.62 1.98 10.47
C LYS A 153 3.80 3.25 11.30
N ALA A 154 4.80 4.05 10.93
CA ALA A 154 4.98 5.40 11.42
C ALA A 154 4.97 6.36 10.23
N SER A 155 4.24 7.47 10.31
CA SER A 155 4.31 8.50 9.28
C SER A 155 4.27 9.90 9.86
N ASN A 156 4.92 10.82 9.16
CA ASN A 156 4.94 12.24 9.45
C ASN A 156 4.50 13.01 8.20
N PHE A 157 3.43 13.77 8.33
CA PHE A 157 2.95 14.67 7.29
C PHE A 157 3.15 16.11 7.74
N THR A 158 3.60 16.97 6.82
CA THR A 158 3.79 18.40 7.07
C THR A 158 3.18 19.22 5.94
N SER A 159 2.50 20.30 6.29
CA SER A 159 1.99 21.31 5.35
C SER A 159 2.22 22.69 5.96
N LYS A 160 2.73 23.62 5.17
CA LYS A 160 2.97 25.00 5.60
C LYS A 160 2.47 25.95 4.53
N HIS A 161 1.68 26.93 4.92
CA HIS A 161 1.24 27.98 4.02
C HIS A 161 1.08 29.30 4.78
N GLN A 162 1.30 30.41 4.07
CA GLN A 162 1.27 31.76 4.62
C GLN A 162 0.75 32.72 3.56
N VAL A 163 -0.18 33.57 3.96
CA VAL A 163 -0.64 34.74 3.20
C VAL A 163 -0.42 35.98 4.06
N ASP A 164 0.28 36.94 3.48
CA ASP A 164 0.56 38.23 4.10
C ASP A 164 -0.47 39.28 3.67
N ASN A 165 -0.55 40.37 4.43
CA ASN A 165 -1.42 41.52 4.16
C ASN A 165 -2.92 41.18 4.07
N MET A 166 -3.38 40.21 4.88
CA MET A 166 -4.81 40.00 5.09
C MET A 166 -5.39 41.20 5.82
N SER A 167 -6.38 41.86 5.21
CA SER A 167 -7.11 42.98 5.82
C SER A 167 -8.50 42.54 6.25
N ILE A 168 -8.82 42.72 7.53
CA ILE A 168 -10.18 42.56 8.06
C ILE A 168 -10.64 43.92 8.56
N VAL A 169 -11.84 44.35 8.14
CA VAL A 169 -12.47 45.55 8.68
C VAL A 169 -13.30 45.13 9.89
N ASP A 170 -12.98 45.67 11.06
CA ASP A 170 -13.76 45.40 12.28
C ASP A 170 -15.15 46.07 12.22
N GLU A 171 -16.00 45.75 13.20
CA GLU A 171 -17.37 46.31 13.28
C GLU A 171 -17.41 47.83 13.46
N VAL A 172 -16.28 48.46 13.82
CA VAL A 172 -16.11 49.90 14.07
C VAL A 172 -15.46 50.61 12.86
N GLY A 173 -15.10 49.87 11.81
CA GLY A 173 -14.49 50.39 10.58
C GLY A 173 -12.96 50.45 10.59
N ASN A 174 -12.28 49.95 11.61
CA ASN A 174 -10.81 49.88 11.61
C ASN A 174 -10.35 48.72 10.73
N THR A 175 -9.32 48.98 9.91
CA THR A 175 -8.69 47.93 9.10
C THR A 175 -7.54 47.30 9.88
N LEU A 176 -7.72 46.05 10.30
CA LEU A 176 -6.65 45.22 10.85
C LEU A 176 -5.93 44.53 9.70
N ILE A 177 -4.64 44.82 9.55
CA ILE A 177 -3.77 44.18 8.57
C ILE A 177 -2.85 43.21 9.31
N GLY A 178 -2.79 41.97 8.84
CA GLY A 178 -1.85 41.00 9.40
C GLY A 178 -1.64 39.79 8.51
N GLN A 179 -1.15 38.73 9.13
CA GLN A 179 -0.73 37.51 8.48
C GLN A 179 -1.71 36.38 8.79
N LEU A 180 -1.99 35.54 7.79
CA LEU A 180 -2.61 34.24 7.99
C LEU A 180 -1.57 33.16 7.67
N ARG A 181 -1.16 32.39 8.67
CA ARG A 181 -0.16 31.33 8.52
C ARG A 181 -0.62 30.09 9.24
N ASP A 182 -0.40 28.94 8.62
CA ASP A 182 -0.56 27.62 9.22
C ASP A 182 0.72 26.79 9.01
N ASP A 183 1.14 26.10 10.05
CA ASP A 183 2.29 25.18 10.06
C ASP A 183 1.84 23.86 10.71
N ILE A 184 1.29 23.00 9.85
CA ILE A 184 0.62 21.76 10.23
C ILE A 184 1.63 20.61 10.22
N THR A 185 1.70 19.89 11.32
CA THR A 185 2.42 18.63 11.45
C THR A 185 1.48 17.55 11.97
N MET A 186 1.46 16.39 11.31
CA MET A 186 0.68 15.23 11.73
C MET A 186 1.56 14.00 11.83
N ASN A 187 1.70 13.45 13.04
CA ASN A 187 2.39 12.21 13.32
C ASN A 187 1.38 11.07 13.48
N TYR A 188 1.68 9.92 12.91
CA TYR A 188 0.84 8.73 12.97
C TYR A 188 1.67 7.51 13.35
N LEU A 189 1.16 6.72 14.28
CA LEU A 189 1.76 5.45 14.71
C LEU A 189 0.67 4.38 14.79
N ALA A 190 0.89 3.26 14.09
CA ALA A 190 -0.15 2.26 13.90
C ALA A 190 0.37 0.83 13.81
N GLY A 191 -0.49 -0.11 14.17
CA GLY A 191 -0.37 -1.50 13.74
C GLY A 191 -0.85 -1.63 12.30
N SER A 192 -0.19 -2.48 11.53
CA SER A 192 -0.46 -2.68 10.11
C SER A 192 -0.65 -4.16 9.78
N PHE A 193 -1.56 -4.42 8.84
CA PHE A 193 -1.81 -5.69 8.20
C PHE A 193 -1.64 -5.52 6.68
N VAL A 194 -0.83 -6.37 6.07
CA VAL A 194 -0.48 -6.28 4.65
C VAL A 194 -0.83 -7.57 3.93
N LEU A 195 -1.45 -7.46 2.77
CA LEU A 195 -1.57 -8.52 1.77
C LEU A 195 -0.57 -8.24 0.64
N ARG A 196 0.15 -9.26 0.17
CA ARG A 196 1.14 -9.14 -0.91
C ARG A 196 0.98 -10.24 -1.96
N TRP A 197 1.21 -9.89 -3.21
CA TRP A 197 1.31 -10.80 -4.33
C TRP A 197 2.65 -10.59 -5.03
N LEU A 198 3.61 -11.47 -4.73
CA LEU A 198 4.98 -11.38 -5.23
C LEU A 198 5.11 -12.06 -6.59
N GLN A 199 6.00 -11.54 -7.42
CA GLN A 199 6.44 -12.18 -8.66
C GLN A 199 7.43 -13.32 -8.36
N LYS A 200 7.84 -14.04 -9.42
CA LYS A 200 8.84 -15.13 -9.34
C LYS A 200 10.17 -14.71 -8.72
N ASP A 201 10.47 -13.42 -8.71
CA ASP A 201 11.67 -12.88 -8.09
C ASP A 201 11.58 -12.71 -6.55
N PHE A 202 10.40 -12.88 -5.95
CA PHE A 202 10.11 -12.69 -4.52
C PHE A 202 10.46 -11.31 -3.95
N THR A 203 10.64 -10.31 -4.80
CA THR A 203 11.03 -8.94 -4.42
C THR A 203 10.08 -7.91 -5.04
N SER A 204 9.67 -8.13 -6.28
CA SER A 204 8.66 -7.35 -6.98
C SER A 204 7.27 -7.86 -6.66
N GLY A 205 6.28 -6.98 -6.60
CA GLY A 205 4.90 -7.40 -6.38
C GLY A 205 3.94 -6.26 -6.02
N VAL A 206 2.65 -6.58 -6.07
CA VAL A 206 1.57 -5.70 -5.60
C VAL A 206 1.33 -5.96 -4.12
N TYR A 207 0.97 -4.92 -3.37
CA TYR A 207 0.51 -5.07 -2.00
C TYR A 207 -0.67 -4.14 -1.69
N ILE A 208 -1.47 -4.56 -0.72
CA ILE A 208 -2.49 -3.75 -0.06
C ILE A 208 -2.18 -3.75 1.43
N ASP A 209 -2.12 -2.57 2.02
CA ASP A 209 -1.84 -2.35 3.43
C ASP A 209 -3.05 -1.69 4.10
N PHE A 210 -3.40 -2.21 5.27
CA PHE A 210 -4.39 -1.65 6.17
C PHE A 210 -3.70 -1.33 7.49
N SER A 211 -3.84 -0.10 7.99
CA SER A 211 -3.30 0.23 9.31
C SER A 211 -4.28 1.03 10.16
N PHE A 212 -4.20 0.83 11.46
CA PHE A 212 -5.01 1.54 12.44
C PHE A 212 -4.16 1.92 13.65
N GLY A 213 -4.30 3.14 14.13
CA GLY A 213 -3.48 3.62 15.23
C GLY A 213 -3.78 5.04 15.67
N LYS A 214 -2.86 5.61 16.44
CA LYS A 214 -2.98 6.97 16.98
C LYS A 214 -2.38 8.00 16.05
N THR A 215 -2.99 9.17 16.01
CA THR A 215 -2.47 10.35 15.31
C THR A 215 -2.41 11.55 16.23
N PHE A 216 -1.41 12.37 16.02
CA PHE A 216 -1.11 13.59 16.77
C PHE A 216 -0.99 14.72 15.76
N TYR A 217 -1.83 15.72 15.90
CA TYR A 217 -1.89 16.92 15.07
C TYR A 217 -1.35 18.09 15.86
N ILE A 218 -0.52 18.90 15.22
CA ILE A 218 -0.01 20.17 15.75
C ILE A 218 -0.13 21.18 14.63
N ASN A 219 -0.70 22.34 14.93
CA ASN A 219 -0.70 23.50 14.06
C ASN A 219 -0.21 24.72 14.83
N ASN A 220 0.87 25.33 14.33
CA ASN A 220 1.28 26.64 14.81
C ASN A 220 0.72 27.69 13.84
N ASN A 221 -0.38 28.32 14.23
CA ASN A 221 -1.09 29.26 13.38
C ASN A 221 -0.87 30.71 13.82
N ILE A 222 -0.87 31.60 12.84
CA ILE A 222 -0.88 33.05 13.02
C ILE A 222 -2.11 33.57 12.32
N THR A 223 -2.95 34.31 13.05
CA THR A 223 -4.13 34.98 12.48
C THR A 223 -4.04 36.46 12.81
N LEU A 224 -3.91 37.28 11.77
CA LEU A 224 -3.59 38.70 11.85
C LEU A 224 -2.27 38.95 12.61
N THR A 225 -2.36 39.24 13.90
CA THR A 225 -1.21 39.51 14.78
C THR A 225 -1.05 38.47 15.89
N GLU A 226 -2.05 37.61 16.07
CA GLU A 226 -2.10 36.67 17.18
C GLU A 226 -1.54 35.32 16.76
N LYS A 227 -0.81 34.69 17.69
CA LYS A 227 -0.24 33.36 17.52
C LYS A 227 -1.04 32.38 18.36
N PHE A 228 -1.43 31.28 17.73
CA PHE A 228 -2.08 30.19 18.42
C PHE A 228 -1.35 28.89 18.15
N LYS A 229 -1.47 27.98 19.12
CA LYS A 229 -1.04 26.60 18.98
C LYS A 229 -2.25 25.72 19.15
N THR A 230 -2.59 24.97 18.11
CA THR A 230 -3.63 23.94 18.16
C THR A 230 -2.96 22.58 18.18
N GLU A 231 -3.24 21.80 19.21
CA GLU A 231 -2.86 20.40 19.28
C GLU A 231 -4.13 19.55 19.24
N ALA A 232 -4.08 18.41 18.58
CA ALA A 232 -5.21 17.49 18.60
C ALA A 232 -4.72 16.04 18.55
N ASN A 233 -5.42 15.16 19.25
CA ASN A 233 -5.11 13.74 19.27
C ASN A 233 -6.31 12.93 18.77
N GLY A 234 -6.03 11.74 18.26
CA GLY A 234 -7.08 10.95 17.66
C GLY A 234 -6.64 9.56 17.23
N TYR A 235 -7.55 8.90 16.54
CA TYR A 235 -7.30 7.63 15.87
C TYR A 235 -7.38 7.82 14.36
N ALA A 236 -6.57 7.08 13.63
CA ALA A 236 -6.59 7.11 12.19
C ALA A 236 -6.54 5.73 11.57
N PHE A 237 -7.32 5.57 10.52
CA PHE A 237 -7.35 4.41 9.66
C PHE A 237 -6.66 4.76 8.33
N ASN A 238 -5.82 3.86 7.84
CA ASN A 238 -5.12 4.01 6.58
C ASN A 238 -5.33 2.78 5.71
N VAL A 239 -5.57 3.01 4.42
CA VAL A 239 -5.54 1.99 3.39
C VAL A 239 -4.53 2.43 2.34
N ALA A 240 -3.60 1.57 1.97
CA ALA A 240 -2.65 1.85 0.90
C ALA A 240 -2.59 0.70 -0.10
N ALA A 241 -2.41 1.04 -1.37
CA ALA A 241 -2.10 0.10 -2.42
C ALA A 241 -0.79 0.52 -3.08
N GLY A 242 0.07 -0.45 -3.39
CA GLY A 242 1.37 -0.15 -3.98
C GLY A 242 1.94 -1.29 -4.80
N TYR A 243 3.00 -0.95 -5.52
CA TYR A 243 3.79 -1.89 -6.30
C TYR A 243 5.27 -1.71 -5.96
N ASP A 244 5.92 -2.79 -5.58
CA ASP A 244 7.36 -2.85 -5.36
C ASP A 244 8.02 -3.38 -6.65
N TYR A 245 9.03 -2.67 -7.15
CA TYR A 245 9.86 -3.07 -8.30
C TYR A 245 11.27 -3.41 -7.82
N LYS A 246 11.72 -4.64 -8.10
CA LYS A 246 13.04 -5.11 -7.71
C LYS A 246 14.17 -4.29 -8.34
N LEU A 247 15.07 -3.79 -7.51
CA LEU A 247 16.34 -3.19 -7.93
C LEU A 247 17.51 -4.18 -7.74
N TRP A 248 17.52 -4.89 -6.62
CA TRP A 248 18.56 -5.87 -6.28
C TRP A 248 17.94 -7.09 -5.58
N ARG A 249 18.77 -8.07 -5.20
CA ARG A 249 18.32 -9.31 -4.56
C ARG A 249 17.34 -9.10 -3.38
N ASN A 250 17.62 -8.10 -2.53
CA ASN A 250 16.88 -7.79 -1.31
C ASN A 250 16.36 -6.35 -1.30
N LEU A 251 16.45 -5.64 -2.44
CA LEU A 251 16.16 -4.21 -2.52
C LEU A 251 15.13 -3.96 -3.61
N ALA A 252 14.09 -3.21 -3.29
CA ALA A 252 13.08 -2.76 -4.24
C ALA A 252 12.86 -1.25 -4.12
N ILE A 253 12.32 -0.65 -5.18
CA ILE A 253 11.71 0.67 -5.15
C ILE A 253 10.20 0.51 -5.24
N GLY A 254 9.45 1.13 -4.34
CA GLY A 254 8.01 1.02 -4.25
C GLY A 254 7.32 2.34 -4.54
N LEU A 255 6.28 2.28 -5.36
CA LEU A 255 5.31 3.37 -5.54
C LEU A 255 4.02 2.98 -4.82
N ASN A 256 3.47 3.88 -3.99
CA ASN A 256 2.19 3.61 -3.33
C ASN A 256 1.29 4.83 -3.19
N VAL A 257 0.00 4.55 -3.27
CA VAL A 257 -1.08 5.49 -3.01
C VAL A 257 -1.76 5.08 -1.71
N ALA A 258 -1.94 6.03 -0.80
CA ALA A 258 -2.59 5.77 0.49
C ALA A 258 -3.73 6.76 0.74
N TYR A 259 -4.77 6.29 1.39
CA TYR A 259 -5.85 7.10 1.93
C TYR A 259 -5.80 7.01 3.45
N ASN A 260 -5.74 8.14 4.14
CA ASN A 260 -5.72 8.24 5.59
C ASN A 260 -6.96 9.00 6.05
N ARG A 261 -7.72 8.43 6.99
CA ARG A 261 -8.87 9.06 7.62
C ARG A 261 -8.64 9.16 9.11
N THR A 262 -8.64 10.38 9.63
CA THR A 262 -8.42 10.70 11.04
C THR A 262 -9.72 11.11 11.72
N TYR A 263 -9.92 10.57 12.93
CA TYR A 263 -10.97 10.91 13.87
C TYR A 263 -10.34 11.58 15.09
N ILE A 264 -10.65 12.85 15.29
CA ILE A 264 -10.14 13.66 16.41
C ILE A 264 -11.05 13.45 17.63
N ASN A 265 -10.44 13.24 18.80
CA ASN A 265 -11.18 13.09 20.05
C ASN A 265 -11.06 14.33 20.94
N GLU A 266 -9.84 14.87 21.05
CA GLU A 266 -9.51 15.99 21.91
C GLU A 266 -8.72 17.02 21.10
N MET A 267 -9.00 18.29 21.37
CA MET A 267 -8.30 19.42 20.79
C MET A 267 -7.90 20.36 21.92
N GLU A 268 -6.67 20.82 21.89
CA GLU A 268 -6.12 21.81 22.80
C GLU A 268 -5.79 23.07 22.01
N ILE A 269 -6.24 24.22 22.49
CA ILE A 269 -5.93 25.52 21.90
C ILE A 269 -5.29 26.37 22.99
N ASN A 270 -4.04 26.78 22.80
CA ASN A 270 -3.29 27.62 23.74
C ASN A 270 -3.27 27.11 25.20
N GLY A 271 -3.26 25.79 25.41
CA GLY A 271 -3.23 25.19 26.75
C GLY A 271 -4.60 24.81 27.31
N GLU A 272 -5.69 25.23 26.67
CA GLU A 272 -7.05 24.86 27.08
C GLU A 272 -7.55 23.66 26.29
N THR A 273 -7.90 22.57 26.99
CA THR A 273 -8.39 21.34 26.38
C THR A 273 -9.90 21.38 26.18
N PHE A 274 -10.32 21.17 24.94
CA PHE A 274 -11.71 21.05 24.52
C PHE A 274 -11.99 19.61 24.08
N LYS A 275 -13.00 18.98 24.68
CA LYS A 275 -13.54 17.71 24.16
C LYS A 275 -14.45 18.04 22.98
N ILE A 276 -14.20 17.39 21.85
CA ILE A 276 -15.01 17.61 20.64
C ILE A 276 -16.40 17.01 20.87
N ASP A 277 -17.41 17.87 20.78
CA ASP A 277 -18.81 17.49 20.94
C ASP A 277 -19.25 16.53 19.82
N LYS A 278 -20.28 15.71 20.07
CA LYS A 278 -20.68 14.64 19.12
C LYS A 278 -21.01 15.16 17.72
N GLU A 279 -21.50 16.39 17.61
CA GLU A 279 -21.83 17.05 16.36
C GLU A 279 -20.58 17.44 15.53
N TYR A 280 -19.46 17.71 16.21
CA TYR A 280 -18.18 18.03 15.58
C TYR A 280 -17.25 16.82 15.45
N LYS A 281 -17.62 15.64 15.99
CA LYS A 281 -16.86 14.38 15.77
C LYS A 281 -16.76 13.99 14.30
N GLU A 282 -17.62 14.55 13.45
CA GLU A 282 -17.56 14.39 12.00
C GLU A 282 -16.56 15.33 11.31
N SER A 283 -15.79 16.14 12.04
CA SER A 283 -14.64 16.88 11.50
C SER A 283 -13.52 15.88 11.14
N GLN A 284 -13.72 15.20 10.02
CA GLN A 284 -12.85 14.16 9.51
C GLN A 284 -11.72 14.80 8.74
N ILE A 285 -10.50 14.49 9.14
CA ILE A 285 -9.32 14.88 8.37
C ILE A 285 -8.96 13.68 7.50
N SER A 286 -9.36 13.77 6.24
CA SER A 286 -9.06 12.77 5.22
C SER A 286 -7.92 13.25 4.33
N ARG A 287 -7.02 12.36 3.92
CA ARG A 287 -5.88 12.69 3.06
C ARG A 287 -5.56 11.57 2.07
N TYR A 288 -5.17 11.95 0.87
CA TYR A 288 -4.53 11.07 -0.12
C TYR A 288 -3.02 11.30 -0.13
N HIS A 289 -2.23 10.25 -0.08
CA HIS A 289 -0.77 10.32 -0.13
C HIS A 289 -0.28 9.56 -1.36
N PHE A 290 0.65 10.17 -2.10
CA PHE A 290 1.37 9.56 -3.21
C PHE A 290 2.85 9.57 -2.85
N VAL A 291 3.42 8.40 -2.59
CA VAL A 291 4.79 8.31 -2.10
C VAL A 291 5.60 7.27 -2.87
N LEU A 292 6.89 7.57 -2.99
CA LEU A 292 7.90 6.72 -3.58
C LEU A 292 8.90 6.36 -2.47
N GLY A 293 9.41 5.13 -2.46
CA GLY A 293 10.31 4.73 -1.40
C GLY A 293 11.12 3.50 -1.70
N ILE A 294 12.08 3.22 -0.82
CA ILE A 294 12.92 2.03 -0.88
C ILE A 294 12.30 0.94 0.01
N ARG A 295 12.47 -0.31 -0.40
CA ARG A 295 12.10 -1.50 0.37
C ARG A 295 13.29 -2.42 0.53
N TYR A 296 13.51 -2.87 1.75
CA TYR A 296 14.50 -3.89 2.05
C TYR A 296 13.81 -5.17 2.52
N LEU A 297 14.04 -6.27 1.81
CA LEU A 297 13.38 -7.55 2.01
C LEU A 297 14.41 -8.63 2.40
N PHE A 298 14.21 -9.28 3.53
CA PHE A 298 15.14 -10.28 4.05
C PHE A 298 14.41 -11.40 4.81
N LYS A 299 15.17 -12.40 5.23
CA LYS A 299 14.70 -13.52 6.05
C LYS A 299 15.18 -13.35 7.48
#